data_AF-A0A1S1XZB4-F1
#
_entry.id   AF-A0A1S1XZB4-F1
#
_cell.length_a   1.000
_cell.length_b   1.000
_cell.length_c   1.000
_cell.angle_alpha   90.00
_cell.angle_beta   90.00
_cell.angle_gamma   90.00
#
_symmetry.space_group_name_H-M   'P 1'
#
loop_
_entity.id
_entity.type
_entity.pdbx_description
1 polymer ?
#
loop_
_entity_poly.entity_id
_entity_poly.type
_entity_poly.pdbx_seq_one_letter_code
_entity_poly.pdbx_strand_id
1 'polypeptide(L)'
;MAGELKIVRELATVCVTAGELAAIASLIKDELKKPDFVEQFDKMADAIDECYAITVTILQPWLEMTSEAEFCEKFDTLHADYKATYLTITNRPRLASDRAYIEYVALREFKETQTAYPLLKMTFARLDEFIDKWITNDAWLAMTIENLVKMLHRYLNEIAELKQKDPTDAFAIYRALMMAFRPFYGLLETGEAKAEPRRLESTG
;
A
#
# COMPACT_ATOMS: atom_id res chain seq x y z
N MET A 1 -3.24 14.19 18.46
CA MET A 1 -2.26 13.18 18.92
C MET A 1 -2.72 11.71 18.80
N ALA A 2 -3.85 11.25 19.36
CA ALA A 2 -4.23 9.83 19.20
C ALA A 2 -4.67 9.43 17.75
N GLY A 3 -5.11 10.40 16.95
CA GLY A 3 -5.50 10.20 15.54
C GLY A 3 -4.31 9.98 14.61
N GLU A 4 -3.28 10.82 14.69
CA GLU A 4 -2.07 10.73 13.86
C GLU A 4 -1.38 9.38 14.00
N LEU A 5 -1.21 8.89 15.24
CA LEU A 5 -0.63 7.58 15.50
C LEU A 5 -1.44 6.45 14.85
N LYS A 6 -2.78 6.52 14.88
CA LYS A 6 -3.63 5.52 14.23
C LYS A 6 -3.45 5.56 12.71
N ILE A 7 -3.39 6.75 12.11
CA ILE A 7 -3.21 6.88 10.66
C ILE A 7 -1.85 6.32 10.24
N VAL A 8 -0.78 6.68 10.96
CA VAL A 8 0.58 6.16 10.72
C VAL A 8 0.61 4.64 10.86
N ARG A 9 -0.10 4.07 11.84
CA ARG A 9 -0.20 2.61 12.02
C ARG A 9 -0.89 1.93 10.85
N GLU A 10 -1.99 2.47 10.33
CA GLU A 10 -2.64 1.88 9.16
C GLU A 10 -1.71 1.93 7.95
N LEU A 11 -1.03 3.05 7.71
CA LEU A 11 -0.05 3.17 6.62
C LEU A 11 1.11 2.18 6.78
N ALA A 12 1.63 2.01 8.01
CA ALA A 12 2.67 1.03 8.31
C ALA A 12 2.21 -0.40 8.00
N THR A 13 0.97 -0.75 8.34
CA THR A 13 0.37 -2.06 7.99
C THR A 13 0.34 -2.26 6.48
N VAL A 14 -0.10 -1.25 5.70
CA VAL A 14 -0.08 -1.32 4.22
C VAL A 14 1.34 -1.62 3.72
N CYS A 15 2.35 -0.93 4.24
CA CYS A 15 3.76 -1.14 3.84
C CYS A 15 4.28 -2.53 4.18
N VAL A 16 3.97 -3.04 5.37
CA VAL A 16 4.36 -4.39 5.79
C VAL A 16 3.75 -5.44 4.86
N THR A 17 2.49 -5.29 4.47
CA THR A 17 1.85 -6.22 3.54
C THR A 17 2.46 -6.16 2.15
N ALA A 18 2.79 -4.96 1.64
CA ALA A 18 3.48 -4.81 0.37
C ALA A 18 4.85 -5.50 0.38
N GLY A 19 5.63 -5.31 1.46
CA GLY A 19 6.92 -5.98 1.65
C GLY A 19 6.81 -7.51 1.70
N GLU A 20 5.81 -8.05 2.40
CA GLU A 20 5.57 -9.50 2.46
C GLU A 20 5.23 -10.08 1.08
N LEU A 21 4.29 -9.47 0.35
CA LEU A 21 3.91 -9.91 -1.00
C LEU A 21 5.12 -9.96 -1.91
N ALA A 22 5.95 -8.93 -1.84
CA ALA A 22 7.04 -8.77 -2.76
C ALA A 22 8.26 -9.65 -2.40
N ALA A 23 8.47 -9.98 -1.12
CA ALA A 23 9.37 -11.05 -0.70
C ALA A 23 8.89 -12.44 -1.18
N ILE A 24 7.59 -12.73 -1.09
CA ILE A 24 6.98 -13.95 -1.63
C ILE A 24 7.19 -14.02 -3.15
N ALA A 25 6.91 -12.93 -3.85
CA ALA A 25 7.02 -12.84 -5.31
C ALA A 25 8.46 -13.08 -5.78
N SER A 26 9.46 -12.48 -5.12
CA SER A 26 10.88 -12.71 -5.44
C SER A 26 11.23 -14.18 -5.36
N LEU A 27 10.92 -14.83 -4.23
CA LEU A 27 11.25 -16.25 -4.01
C LEU A 27 10.57 -17.18 -5.02
N ILE A 28 9.28 -16.96 -5.28
CA ILE A 28 8.53 -17.77 -6.25
C ILE A 28 9.11 -17.58 -7.66
N LYS A 29 9.31 -16.33 -8.08
CA LYS A 29 9.78 -16.04 -9.44
C LYS A 29 11.24 -16.42 -9.64
N ASP A 30 12.07 -16.47 -8.60
CA ASP A 30 13.46 -16.91 -8.72
C ASP A 30 13.58 -18.40 -9.01
N GLU A 31 12.69 -19.21 -8.43
CA GLU A 31 12.66 -20.66 -8.60
C GLU A 31 11.79 -21.12 -9.78
N LEU A 32 10.71 -20.39 -10.09
CA LEU A 32 9.74 -20.74 -11.13
C LEU A 32 9.75 -19.74 -12.28
N LYS A 33 10.34 -20.14 -13.41
CA LYS A 33 10.52 -19.29 -14.60
C LYS A 33 9.60 -19.63 -15.77
N LYS A 34 8.63 -20.53 -15.59
CA LYS A 34 7.72 -20.94 -16.67
C LYS A 34 6.82 -19.76 -17.06
N PRO A 35 6.77 -19.33 -18.34
CA PRO A 35 6.06 -18.11 -18.75
C PRO A 35 4.60 -18.05 -18.29
N ASP A 36 3.80 -19.08 -18.56
CA ASP A 36 2.38 -19.08 -18.21
C ASP A 36 2.13 -18.95 -16.71
N PHE A 37 2.99 -19.56 -15.88
CA PHE A 37 2.88 -19.48 -14.42
C PHE A 37 3.24 -18.07 -13.95
N VAL A 38 4.33 -17.51 -14.46
CA VAL A 38 4.77 -16.15 -14.11
C VAL A 38 3.71 -15.13 -14.52
N GLU A 39 3.13 -15.26 -15.71
CA GLU A 39 2.05 -14.38 -16.18
C GLU A 39 0.83 -14.46 -15.26
N GLN A 40 0.41 -15.66 -14.85
CA GLN A 40 -0.73 -15.80 -13.93
C GLN A 40 -0.41 -15.26 -12.53
N PHE A 41 0.81 -15.46 -12.05
CA PHE A 41 1.27 -14.89 -10.79
C PHE A 41 1.27 -13.36 -10.84
N ASP A 42 1.71 -12.79 -11.97
CA ASP A 42 1.76 -11.34 -12.19
C ASP A 42 0.37 -10.73 -12.18
N LYS A 43 -0.63 -11.36 -12.81
CA LYS A 43 -2.03 -10.90 -12.75
C LYS A 43 -2.55 -10.79 -11.31
N MET A 44 -2.25 -11.79 -10.48
CA MET A 44 -2.61 -11.76 -9.06
C MET A 44 -1.85 -10.66 -8.31
N ALA A 45 -0.52 -10.60 -8.47
CA ALA A 45 0.31 -9.61 -7.80
C ALA A 45 -0.04 -8.17 -8.19
N ASP A 46 -0.26 -7.91 -9.48
CA ASP A 46 -0.67 -6.61 -10.02
C ASP A 46 -2.04 -6.18 -9.49
N ALA A 47 -2.96 -7.14 -9.31
CA ALA A 47 -4.26 -6.84 -8.72
C ALA A 47 -4.14 -6.41 -7.25
N ILE A 48 -3.22 -6.99 -6.48
CA ILE A 48 -2.92 -6.58 -5.10
C ILE A 48 -2.15 -5.25 -5.10
N ASP A 49 -1.22 -5.06 -6.03
CA ASP A 49 -0.45 -3.82 -6.19
C ASP A 49 -1.34 -2.62 -6.49
N GLU A 50 -2.50 -2.80 -7.14
CA GLU A 50 -3.48 -1.72 -7.30
C GLU A 50 -3.95 -1.17 -5.94
N CYS A 51 -4.10 -2.01 -4.90
CA CYS A 51 -4.42 -1.56 -3.54
C CYS A 51 -3.34 -0.61 -2.99
N TYR A 52 -2.07 -0.95 -3.20
CA TYR A 52 -0.95 -0.13 -2.75
C TYR A 52 -0.84 1.16 -3.56
N ALA A 53 -1.02 1.10 -4.88
CA ALA A 53 -1.01 2.26 -5.76
C ALA A 53 -2.08 3.29 -5.40
N ILE A 54 -3.25 2.85 -4.93
CA ILE A 54 -4.30 3.75 -4.41
C ILE A 54 -3.77 4.54 -3.21
N THR A 55 -3.04 3.91 -2.29
CA THR A 55 -2.46 4.58 -1.12
C THR A 55 -1.43 5.62 -1.54
N VAL A 56 -0.54 5.27 -2.47
CA VAL A 56 0.45 6.20 -3.04
C VAL A 56 -0.23 7.41 -3.68
N THR A 57 -1.23 7.17 -4.53
CA THR A 57 -1.98 8.23 -5.24
C THR A 57 -2.67 9.20 -4.28
N ILE A 58 -3.19 8.70 -3.16
CA ILE A 58 -3.87 9.53 -2.15
C ILE A 58 -2.88 10.39 -1.37
N LEU A 59 -1.74 9.82 -0.99
CA LEU A 59 -0.77 10.49 -0.11
C LEU A 59 0.10 11.50 -0.85
N GLN A 60 0.41 11.24 -2.13
CA GLN A 60 1.35 12.04 -2.91
C GLN A 60 1.07 13.56 -2.87
N PRO A 61 -0.16 14.05 -3.14
CA PRO A 61 -0.40 15.50 -3.17
C PRO A 61 -0.14 16.19 -1.82
N TRP A 62 -0.30 15.46 -0.72
CA TRP A 62 -0.03 15.96 0.62
C TRP A 62 1.46 15.91 0.96
N LEU A 63 2.19 14.95 0.43
CA LEU A 63 3.63 14.83 0.66
C LEU A 63 4.45 15.83 -0.18
N GLU A 64 3.91 16.26 -1.32
CA GLU A 64 4.55 17.25 -2.21
C GLU A 64 4.49 18.67 -1.65
N MET A 65 3.54 18.96 -0.76
CA MET A 65 3.42 20.26 -0.11
C MET A 65 4.43 20.36 1.05
N THR A 66 5.58 20.98 0.77
CA THR A 66 6.75 20.92 1.68
C THR A 66 6.99 22.22 2.44
N SER A 67 6.35 23.31 2.02
CA SER A 67 6.52 24.64 2.60
C SER A 67 5.20 25.26 3.04
N GLU A 68 5.30 26.21 3.98
CA GLU A 68 4.15 26.96 4.49
C GLU A 68 3.48 27.78 3.39
N ALA A 69 4.26 28.36 2.48
CA ALA A 69 3.75 29.09 1.33
C ALA A 69 2.86 28.21 0.44
N GLU A 70 3.35 27.01 0.10
CA GLU A 70 2.56 26.04 -0.67
C GLU A 70 1.31 25.58 0.09
N PHE A 71 1.40 25.42 1.40
CA PHE A 71 0.26 25.08 2.23
C PHE A 71 -0.81 26.16 2.24
N CYS A 72 -0.41 27.42 2.40
CA CYS A 72 -1.33 28.55 2.34
C CYS A 72 -2.03 28.64 0.98
N GLU A 73 -1.30 28.43 -0.12
CA GLU A 73 -1.79 28.54 -1.49
C GLU A 73 -2.65 27.34 -1.95
N LYS A 74 -2.20 26.11 -1.70
CA LYS A 74 -2.73 24.91 -2.37
C LYS A 74 -3.66 24.07 -1.49
N PHE A 75 -3.55 24.16 -0.16
CA PHE A 75 -4.24 23.25 0.76
C PHE A 75 -5.76 23.23 0.55
N ASP A 76 -6.40 24.40 0.40
CA ASP A 76 -7.86 24.48 0.36
C ASP A 76 -8.42 23.83 -0.92
N THR A 77 -7.72 24.00 -2.05
CA THR A 77 -8.06 23.35 -3.32
C THR A 77 -7.90 21.84 -3.22
N LEU A 78 -6.74 21.36 -2.74
CA LEU A 78 -6.49 19.93 -2.58
C LEU A 78 -7.46 19.28 -1.59
N HIS A 79 -7.82 19.98 -0.52
CA HIS A 79 -8.78 19.52 0.47
C HIS A 79 -10.19 19.42 -0.10
N ALA A 80 -10.61 20.40 -0.90
CA ALA A 80 -11.89 20.36 -1.61
C ALA A 80 -11.96 19.18 -2.58
N ASP A 81 -10.91 18.97 -3.38
CA ASP A 81 -10.83 17.88 -4.36
C ASP A 81 -10.83 16.50 -3.68
N TYR A 82 -10.07 16.35 -2.61
CA TYR A 82 -10.06 15.11 -1.83
C TYR A 82 -11.39 14.86 -1.14
N LYS A 83 -12.03 15.90 -0.58
CA LYS A 83 -13.37 15.77 0.02
C LYS A 83 -14.43 15.36 -1.01
N ALA A 84 -14.31 15.80 -2.26
CA ALA A 84 -15.21 15.41 -3.33
C ALA A 84 -15.02 13.96 -3.80
N THR A 85 -13.80 13.42 -3.67
CA THR A 85 -13.41 12.13 -4.26
C THR A 85 -13.14 11.02 -3.24
N TYR A 86 -12.94 11.29 -1.95
CA TYR A 86 -12.50 10.26 -0.99
C TYR A 86 -13.47 9.08 -0.88
N LEU A 87 -14.80 9.32 -0.96
CA LEU A 87 -15.79 8.24 -0.91
C LEU A 87 -15.70 7.29 -2.10
N THR A 88 -15.44 7.81 -3.32
CA THR A 88 -15.27 6.95 -4.49
C THR A 88 -13.96 6.17 -4.41
N ILE A 89 -12.93 6.76 -3.82
CA ILE A 89 -11.64 6.12 -3.58
C ILE A 89 -11.77 4.95 -2.60
N THR A 90 -12.59 5.07 -1.54
CA THR A 90 -12.71 4.01 -0.52
C THR A 90 -13.19 2.65 -1.03
N ASN A 91 -13.89 2.58 -2.17
CA ASN A 91 -14.37 1.30 -2.70
C ASN A 91 -13.35 0.58 -3.59
N ARG A 92 -12.35 1.30 -4.14
CA ARG A 92 -11.40 0.73 -5.10
C ARG A 92 -10.55 -0.42 -4.53
N PRO A 93 -10.04 -0.35 -3.28
CA PRO A 93 -9.27 -1.45 -2.71
C PRO A 93 -10.05 -2.76 -2.62
N ARG A 94 -11.37 -2.72 -2.37
CA ARG A 94 -12.21 -3.93 -2.35
C ARG A 94 -12.28 -4.61 -3.70
N LEU A 95 -12.55 -3.83 -4.75
CA LEU A 95 -12.62 -4.35 -6.12
C LEU A 95 -11.29 -4.97 -6.56
N ALA A 96 -10.18 -4.36 -6.16
CA ALA A 96 -8.84 -4.89 -6.41
C ALA A 96 -8.58 -6.20 -5.65
N SER A 97 -8.97 -6.29 -4.37
CA SER A 97 -8.92 -7.54 -3.58
C SER A 97 -9.77 -8.66 -4.18
N ASP A 98 -11.00 -8.37 -4.61
CA ASP A 98 -11.89 -9.36 -5.23
C ASP A 98 -11.25 -9.94 -6.51
N ARG A 99 -10.67 -9.06 -7.35
CA ARG A 99 -9.95 -9.49 -8.55
C ARG A 99 -8.70 -10.30 -8.20
N ALA A 100 -7.92 -9.87 -7.21
CA ALA A 100 -6.74 -10.59 -6.76
C ALA A 100 -7.08 -12.02 -6.31
N TYR A 101 -8.21 -12.21 -5.63
CA TYR A 101 -8.66 -13.54 -5.24
C TYR A 101 -9.01 -14.42 -6.44
N ILE A 102 -9.69 -13.87 -7.45
CA ILE A 102 -9.99 -14.61 -8.69
C ILE A 102 -8.70 -15.09 -9.36
N GLU A 103 -7.71 -14.20 -9.50
CA GLU A 103 -6.42 -14.54 -10.12
C GLU A 103 -5.61 -15.54 -9.27
N TYR A 104 -5.72 -15.46 -7.94
CA TYR A 104 -5.11 -16.45 -7.04
C TYR A 104 -5.75 -17.84 -7.19
N VAL A 105 -7.07 -17.94 -7.30
CA VAL A 105 -7.74 -19.23 -7.53
C VAL A 105 -7.25 -19.87 -8.83
N ALA A 106 -7.12 -19.08 -9.91
CA ALA A 106 -6.55 -19.54 -11.16
C ALA A 106 -5.06 -19.96 -11.03
N LEU A 107 -4.26 -19.22 -10.25
CA LEU A 107 -2.88 -19.59 -9.94
C LEU A 107 -2.79 -20.96 -9.26
N ARG A 108 -3.72 -21.29 -8.36
CA ARG A 108 -3.77 -22.58 -7.64
C ARG A 108 -4.03 -23.79 -8.51
N GLU A 109 -4.50 -23.61 -9.75
CA GLU A 109 -4.69 -24.69 -10.72
C GLU A 109 -3.36 -25.19 -11.32
N PHE A 110 -2.29 -24.39 -11.21
CA PHE A 110 -0.96 -24.77 -11.70
C PHE A 110 -0.31 -25.82 -10.79
N LYS A 111 0.24 -26.88 -11.40
CA LYS A 111 0.93 -27.96 -10.69
C LYS A 111 2.15 -27.48 -9.89
N GLU A 112 2.74 -26.37 -10.31
CA GLU A 112 3.88 -25.72 -9.67
C GLU A 112 3.57 -25.32 -8.22
N THR A 113 2.30 -25.04 -7.90
CA THR A 113 1.82 -24.74 -6.54
C THR A 113 1.77 -25.98 -5.62
N GLN A 114 1.78 -27.19 -6.19
CA GLN A 114 1.74 -28.47 -5.46
C GLN A 114 3.14 -29.09 -5.28
N THR A 115 4.15 -28.24 -5.21
CA THR A 115 5.55 -28.66 -5.11
C THR A 115 5.91 -29.33 -3.78
N ALA A 116 6.76 -30.35 -3.85
CA ALA A 116 7.39 -30.97 -2.68
C ALA A 116 8.72 -30.29 -2.28
N TYR A 117 9.20 -29.33 -3.08
CA TYR A 117 10.43 -28.61 -2.79
C TYR A 117 10.26 -27.72 -1.54
N PRO A 118 11.04 -27.90 -0.46
CA PRO A 118 10.76 -27.29 0.84
C PRO A 118 10.63 -25.76 0.82
N LEU A 119 11.51 -25.06 0.10
CA LEU A 119 11.50 -23.60 0.01
C LEU A 119 10.21 -23.10 -0.65
N LEU A 120 9.88 -23.64 -1.83
CA LEU A 120 8.65 -23.25 -2.53
C LEU A 120 7.40 -23.66 -1.78
N LYS A 121 7.39 -24.85 -1.14
CA LYS A 121 6.26 -25.30 -0.31
C LYS A 121 5.98 -24.32 0.83
N MET A 122 7.02 -23.88 1.54
CA MET A 122 6.89 -22.88 2.60
C MET A 122 6.45 -21.52 2.05
N THR A 123 6.95 -21.13 0.88
CA THR A 123 6.62 -19.85 0.26
C THR A 123 5.17 -19.80 -0.25
N PHE A 124 4.67 -20.89 -0.84
CA PHE A 124 3.25 -21.01 -1.19
C PHE A 124 2.36 -21.04 0.05
N ALA A 125 2.76 -21.70 1.14
CA ALA A 125 1.99 -21.62 2.39
C ALA A 125 1.90 -20.19 2.92
N ARG A 126 2.99 -19.41 2.86
CA ARG A 126 2.99 -17.98 3.19
C ARG A 126 2.07 -17.17 2.27
N LEU A 127 2.06 -17.48 0.96
CA LEU A 127 1.13 -16.85 0.02
C LEU A 127 -0.31 -17.18 0.38
N ASP A 128 -0.63 -18.44 0.67
CA ASP A 128 -1.97 -18.88 1.06
C ASP A 128 -2.44 -18.13 2.33
N GLU A 129 -1.58 -18.02 3.35
CA GLU A 129 -1.85 -17.24 4.56
C GLU A 129 -2.02 -15.74 4.28
N PHE A 130 -1.20 -15.19 3.38
CA PHE A 130 -1.31 -13.80 2.96
C PHE A 130 -2.65 -13.52 2.30
N ILE A 131 -3.05 -14.36 1.33
CA ILE A 131 -4.31 -14.22 0.60
C ILE A 131 -5.49 -14.40 1.56
N ASP A 132 -5.47 -15.44 2.40
CA ASP A 132 -6.52 -15.69 3.37
C ASP A 132 -6.73 -14.49 4.30
N LYS A 133 -5.65 -13.98 4.89
CA LYS A 133 -5.74 -12.89 5.86
C LYS A 133 -6.06 -11.53 5.22
N TRP A 134 -5.36 -11.17 4.16
CA TRP A 134 -5.35 -9.80 3.67
C TRP A 134 -6.32 -9.54 2.52
N ILE A 135 -6.63 -10.58 1.74
CA ILE A 135 -7.41 -10.44 0.50
C ILE A 135 -8.83 -10.98 0.67
N THR A 136 -9.01 -12.18 1.24
CA THR A 136 -10.34 -12.81 1.32
C THR A 136 -11.08 -12.58 2.63
N ASN A 137 -10.48 -12.93 3.76
CA ASN A 137 -11.14 -12.81 5.07
C ASN A 137 -11.40 -11.32 5.34
N ASP A 138 -12.66 -10.88 5.31
CA ASP A 138 -13.09 -9.47 5.46
C ASP A 138 -12.33 -8.43 4.59
N ALA A 139 -11.51 -8.85 3.63
CA ALA A 139 -10.58 -8.02 2.87
C ALA A 139 -9.79 -7.02 3.76
N TRP A 140 -9.06 -7.52 4.78
CA TRP A 140 -8.33 -6.68 5.74
C TRP A 140 -7.47 -5.59 5.09
N LEU A 141 -6.79 -5.87 3.98
CA LEU A 141 -5.98 -4.86 3.28
C LEU A 141 -6.85 -3.70 2.80
N ALA A 142 -8.00 -4.01 2.18
CA ALA A 142 -8.95 -2.99 1.73
C ALA A 142 -9.49 -2.19 2.92
N MET A 143 -9.86 -2.85 4.03
CA MET A 143 -10.32 -2.18 5.25
C MET A 143 -9.26 -1.26 5.86
N THR A 144 -8.00 -1.69 5.91
CA THR A 144 -6.89 -0.87 6.39
C THR A 144 -6.72 0.38 5.53
N ILE A 145 -6.76 0.26 4.20
CA ILE A 145 -6.69 1.41 3.29
C ILE A 145 -7.91 2.32 3.46
N GLU A 146 -9.12 1.77 3.56
CA GLU A 146 -10.32 2.57 3.84
C GLU A 146 -10.24 3.36 5.14
N ASN A 147 -9.73 2.74 6.20
CA ASN A 147 -9.55 3.38 7.49
C ASN A 147 -8.50 4.49 7.42
N LEU A 148 -7.39 4.25 6.72
CA LEU A 148 -6.38 5.26 6.41
C LEU A 148 -7.02 6.47 5.71
N VAL A 149 -7.79 6.26 4.64
CA VAL A 149 -8.46 7.32 3.87
C VAL A 149 -9.46 8.12 4.71
N LYS A 150 -10.30 7.42 5.49
CA LYS A 150 -11.30 8.04 6.38
C LYS A 150 -10.64 8.87 7.48
N MET A 151 -9.60 8.35 8.12
CA MET A 151 -8.90 9.07 9.18
C MET A 151 -8.06 10.23 8.62
N LEU A 152 -7.45 10.08 7.45
CA LEU A 152 -6.80 11.18 6.74
C LEU A 152 -7.81 12.29 6.42
N HIS A 153 -9.00 11.95 5.93
CA HIS A 153 -10.07 12.93 5.68
C HIS A 153 -10.44 13.71 6.95
N ARG A 154 -10.62 13.01 8.06
CA ARG A 154 -10.90 13.65 9.35
C ARG A 154 -9.77 14.58 9.77
N TYR A 155 -8.53 14.13 9.69
CA TYR A 155 -7.36 14.93 10.01
C TYR A 155 -7.29 16.20 9.15
N LEU A 156 -7.49 16.09 7.84
CA LEU A 156 -7.46 17.24 6.94
C LEU A 156 -8.59 18.25 7.22
N ASN A 157 -9.77 17.79 7.66
CA ASN A 157 -10.82 18.70 8.12
C ASN A 157 -10.38 19.47 9.38
N GLU A 158 -9.72 18.81 10.34
CA GLU A 158 -9.18 19.46 11.55
C GLU A 158 -8.11 20.50 11.16
N ILE A 159 -7.24 20.20 10.19
CA ILE A 159 -6.25 21.16 9.65
C ILE A 159 -6.93 22.34 8.96
N ALA A 160 -7.98 22.12 8.18
CA ALA A 160 -8.73 23.18 7.51
C ALA A 160 -9.35 24.16 8.53
N GLU A 161 -9.91 23.64 9.63
CA GLU A 161 -10.46 24.46 10.71
C GLU A 161 -9.37 25.25 11.46
N LEU A 162 -8.19 24.66 11.67
CA LEU A 162 -7.06 25.33 12.29
C LEU A 162 -6.50 26.43 11.39
N LYS A 163 -6.34 26.17 10.09
CA LYS A 163 -5.80 27.13 9.11
C LYS A 163 -6.59 28.44 9.09
N GLN A 164 -7.90 28.41 9.30
CA GLN A 164 -8.74 29.61 9.37
C GLN A 164 -8.41 30.52 10.57
N LYS A 165 -7.80 29.97 11.62
CA LYS A 165 -7.48 30.68 12.87
C LYS A 165 -6.01 31.05 12.92
N ASP A 166 -5.14 30.08 12.64
CA ASP A 166 -3.69 30.24 12.64
C ASP A 166 -3.07 29.33 11.54
N PRO A 167 -2.76 29.90 10.36
CA PRO A 167 -2.14 29.16 9.27
C PRO A 167 -0.77 28.57 9.63
N THR A 168 -0.02 29.23 10.50
CA THR A 168 1.35 28.84 10.87
C THR A 168 1.32 27.56 11.71
N ASP A 169 0.48 27.56 12.75
CA ASP A 169 0.29 26.39 13.62
C ASP A 169 -0.35 25.23 12.84
N ALA A 170 -1.31 25.52 11.97
CA ALA A 170 -1.92 24.51 11.10
C ALA A 170 -0.87 23.83 10.20
N PHE A 171 0.05 24.61 9.60
CA PHE A 171 1.13 24.05 8.80
C PHE A 171 2.11 23.22 9.64
N ALA A 172 2.47 23.66 10.84
CA ALA A 172 3.36 22.92 11.72
C ALA A 172 2.79 21.54 12.09
N ILE A 173 1.50 21.47 12.42
CA ILE A 173 0.80 20.22 12.75
C ILE A 173 0.68 19.34 11.51
N TYR A 174 0.23 19.91 10.38
CA TYR A 174 0.16 19.23 9.09
C TYR A 174 1.49 18.56 8.72
N ARG A 175 2.57 19.34 8.77
CA ARG A 175 3.91 18.89 8.42
C ARG A 175 4.39 17.75 9.30
N ALA A 176 4.04 17.75 10.59
CA ALA A 176 4.42 16.68 11.51
C ALA A 176 3.90 15.31 11.05
N LEU A 177 2.63 15.23 10.62
CA LEU A 177 2.07 13.98 10.08
C LEU A 177 2.68 13.61 8.73
N MET A 178 2.84 14.58 7.83
CA MET A 178 3.45 14.33 6.50
C MET A 178 4.89 13.82 6.63
N MET A 179 5.67 14.35 7.56
CA MET A 179 7.01 13.84 7.87
C MET A 179 6.98 12.42 8.40
N ALA A 180 5.98 12.06 9.22
CA ALA A 180 5.82 10.68 9.71
C ALA A 180 5.43 9.70 8.60
N PHE A 181 4.75 10.15 7.54
CA PHE A 181 4.39 9.32 6.38
C PHE A 181 5.55 9.06 5.44
N ARG A 182 6.48 10.00 5.27
CA ARG A 182 7.56 9.91 4.26
C ARG A 182 8.32 8.58 4.24
N PRO A 183 8.76 8.02 5.38
CA PRO A 183 9.48 6.73 5.36
C PRO A 183 8.62 5.60 4.78
N PHE A 184 7.35 5.57 5.13
CA PHE A 184 6.41 4.55 4.66
C PHE A 184 6.03 4.73 3.19
N TYR A 185 5.82 5.98 2.77
CA TYR A 185 5.59 6.31 1.37
C TYR A 185 6.75 5.88 0.49
N GLY A 186 7.99 6.13 0.92
CA GLY A 186 9.20 5.69 0.21
C GLY A 186 9.23 4.17 -0.01
N LEU A 187 8.84 3.37 0.99
CA LEU A 187 8.75 1.90 0.86
C LEU A 187 7.73 1.43 -0.18
N LEU A 188 6.64 2.19 -0.37
CA LEU A 188 5.62 1.89 -1.38
C LEU A 188 6.04 2.38 -2.78
N GLU A 189 6.75 3.49 -2.88
CA GLU A 189 7.14 4.13 -4.15
C GLU A 189 8.36 3.46 -4.81
N THR A 190 9.42 3.17 -4.05
CA THR A 190 10.66 2.61 -4.61
C THR A 190 10.50 1.16 -5.05
N GLY A 191 9.43 0.50 -4.62
CA GLY A 191 9.34 -0.94 -4.74
C GLY A 191 10.51 -1.63 -4.06
N GLU A 192 11.15 -1.08 -3.01
CA GLU A 192 12.10 -1.86 -2.19
C GLU A 192 11.40 -3.01 -1.43
N ALA A 193 10.07 -2.99 -1.38
CA ALA A 193 9.26 -4.20 -1.18
C ALA A 193 9.54 -5.26 -2.27
N LYS A 194 9.61 -4.88 -3.55
CA LYS A 194 9.99 -5.67 -4.75
C LYS A 194 11.51 -5.90 -4.77
N ALA A 195 11.94 -6.75 -3.84
CA ALA A 195 13.32 -7.17 -3.55
C ALA A 195 14.35 -7.00 -4.70
N GLU A 196 15.40 -6.24 -4.39
CA GLU A 196 16.67 -6.29 -5.11
C GLU A 196 17.36 -7.65 -4.82
N PRO A 197 17.68 -8.47 -5.84
CA PRO A 197 18.48 -9.66 -5.61
C PRO A 197 19.92 -9.22 -5.38
N ARG A 198 20.42 -9.40 -4.15
CA ARG A 198 21.85 -9.22 -3.84
C ARG A 198 22.66 -10.12 -4.77
N ARG A 199 23.36 -9.51 -5.73
CA ARG A 199 24.44 -10.16 -6.46
C ARG A 199 25.50 -10.58 -5.44
N LEU A 200 25.63 -11.88 -5.23
CA LEU A 200 26.82 -12.44 -4.61
C LEU A 200 27.97 -12.20 -5.60
N GLU A 201 28.78 -11.18 -5.32
CA GLU A 201 30.09 -11.06 -5.95
C GLU A 201 30.90 -12.27 -5.52
N SER A 202 31.03 -13.22 -6.44
CA SER A 202 32.05 -14.26 -6.39
C SER A 202 33.38 -13.56 -6.64
N THR A 203 34.10 -13.27 -5.55
CA THR A 203 35.52 -12.97 -5.63
C THR A 203 36.24 -14.28 -5.88
N GLY A 204 36.72 -14.43 -7.12
CA GLY A 204 37.75 -15.40 -7.49
C GLY A 204 39.14 -14.96 -7.04
#